data_AF-W7T672-F1
#
_entry.id   AF-W7T672-F1
#
_cell.length_a   1.000
_cell.length_b   1.000
_cell.length_c   1.000
_cell.angle_alpha   90.00
_cell.angle_beta   90.00
_cell.angle_gamma   90.00
#
_symmetry.space_group_name_H-M   'P 1'
#
loop_
_entity.id
_entity.type
_entity.pdbx_description
1 polymer ?
#
loop_
_entity_poly.entity_id
_entity_poly.type
_entity_poly.pdbx_seq_one_letter_code
_entity_poly.pdbx_strand_id
1 'polypeptide(L)'
;MTVDVSVQVPTSAEETYAWLTEPARLRRWQIIAGRTDPRVGGEFRWLIAPGHTALGAFTAIEPGRLASTWGWENNEEVPPGSSTVELTVEPNADGATVRLVHEGLPSDAQAKGHTEGWEHFLQRLKGVTTTGDAGPDEFSAMSEESRLDAAEASLAVCLRVLRAIGTDHGTDQTPCAKFTVDDLLDHLLGSLVTLGGMAGRTFEASTVGTPEERVADAGLRATEAWRARGLDGMVTSRVGEIPAELGASILSVELLVHAWDFATATGVAIAADDKLSAYVRELAGTLIAPQMRDGDQFAAEVPVGPDAGTLEKLIAYTGRAA
;
A
#
# COMPACT_ATOMS: atom_id res chain seq x y z
N MET A 1 11.48 20.63 -18.36
CA MET A 1 10.22 20.29 -19.06
C MET A 1 9.06 20.48 -18.09
N THR A 2 7.84 20.63 -18.61
CA THR A 2 6.62 20.89 -17.83
C THR A 2 5.51 19.94 -18.27
N VAL A 3 4.79 19.38 -17.30
CA VAL A 3 3.50 18.70 -17.51
C VAL A 3 2.40 19.64 -17.06
N ASP A 4 1.34 19.75 -17.85
CA ASP A 4 0.16 20.56 -17.57
C ASP A 4 -1.08 19.78 -17.98
N VAL A 5 -1.76 19.19 -17.00
CA VAL A 5 -2.91 18.31 -17.20
C VAL A 5 -4.06 18.75 -16.31
N SER A 6 -5.30 18.40 -16.70
CA SER A 6 -6.48 18.78 -15.91
C SER A 6 -7.59 17.76 -16.02
N VAL A 7 -8.49 17.78 -15.04
CA VAL A 7 -9.70 16.96 -15.00
C VAL A 7 -10.87 17.76 -14.43
N GLN A 8 -12.06 17.51 -14.94
CA GLN A 8 -13.30 18.01 -14.35
C GLN A 8 -13.89 16.96 -13.41
N VAL A 9 -14.30 17.40 -12.23
CA VAL A 9 -14.90 16.56 -11.20
C VAL A 9 -16.31 17.07 -10.85
N PRO A 10 -17.29 16.18 -10.60
CA PRO A 10 -18.68 16.54 -10.38
C PRO A 10 -18.97 16.92 -8.91
N THR A 11 -18.06 17.63 -8.25
CA THR A 11 -18.22 18.09 -6.86
C THR A 11 -17.72 19.52 -6.68
N SER A 12 -18.03 20.15 -5.54
CA SER A 12 -17.64 21.54 -5.28
C SER A 12 -16.11 21.69 -5.21
N ALA A 13 -15.61 22.90 -5.43
CA ALA A 13 -14.17 23.18 -5.29
C ALA A 13 -13.66 22.91 -3.87
N GLU A 14 -14.47 23.21 -2.84
CA GLU A 14 -14.15 22.94 -1.44
C GLU A 14 -14.01 21.44 -1.17
N GLU A 15 -15.00 20.64 -1.60
CA GLU A 15 -14.98 19.20 -1.41
C GLU A 15 -13.85 18.54 -2.21
N THR A 16 -13.62 19.00 -3.44
CA THR A 16 -12.50 18.56 -4.28
C THR A 16 -11.15 18.85 -3.60
N TYR A 17 -10.99 20.02 -2.98
CA TYR A 17 -9.75 20.39 -2.31
C TYR A 17 -9.46 19.52 -1.08
N ALA A 18 -10.48 19.08 -0.35
CA ALA A 18 -10.33 18.14 0.76
C ALA A 18 -9.72 16.80 0.28
N TRP A 19 -10.10 16.30 -0.91
CA TRP A 19 -9.53 15.09 -1.51
C TRP A 19 -8.02 15.18 -1.81
N LEU A 20 -7.47 16.39 -1.96
CA LEU A 20 -6.06 16.64 -2.25
C LEU A 20 -5.19 16.78 -0.99
N THR A 21 -5.80 17.04 0.17
CA THR A 21 -5.06 17.49 1.37
C THR A 21 -5.20 16.56 2.58
N GLU A 22 -6.28 15.77 2.66
CA GLU A 22 -6.50 14.86 3.78
C GLU A 22 -5.82 13.49 3.56
N PRO A 23 -4.91 13.04 4.46
CA PRO A 23 -4.19 11.77 4.27
C PRO A 23 -5.09 10.53 4.10
N ALA A 24 -6.20 10.46 4.85
CA ALA A 24 -7.14 9.35 4.75
C ALA A 24 -7.87 9.30 3.39
N ARG A 25 -8.05 10.48 2.76
CA ARG A 25 -8.64 10.63 1.42
C ARG A 25 -7.63 10.33 0.32
N LEU A 26 -6.37 10.74 0.46
CA LEU A 26 -5.31 10.42 -0.51
C LEU A 26 -5.19 8.91 -0.75
N ARG A 27 -5.36 8.11 0.32
CA ARG A 27 -5.36 6.63 0.25
C ARG A 27 -6.48 6.05 -0.61
N ARG A 28 -7.54 6.80 -0.88
CA ARG A 28 -8.69 6.37 -1.69
C ARG A 28 -8.45 6.43 -3.18
N TRP A 29 -7.45 7.19 -3.63
CA TRP A 29 -7.29 7.45 -5.06
C TRP A 29 -5.84 7.58 -5.55
N GLN A 30 -4.88 7.96 -4.70
CA GLN A 30 -3.52 8.28 -5.15
C GLN A 30 -2.42 7.42 -4.52
N ILE A 31 -2.51 7.14 -3.21
CA ILE A 31 -1.40 6.51 -2.48
C ILE A 31 -1.82 5.17 -1.87
N ILE A 32 -0.88 4.25 -1.73
CA ILE A 32 -1.06 3.03 -0.93
C ILE A 32 -1.05 3.41 0.56
N ALA A 33 0.04 4.07 0.97
CA ALA A 33 0.27 4.56 2.33
C ALA A 33 1.26 5.72 2.30
N GLY A 34 1.27 6.54 3.35
CA GLY A 34 2.20 7.66 3.42
C GLY A 34 2.13 8.42 4.72
N ARG A 35 3.12 9.27 4.94
CA ARG A 35 3.14 10.28 6.01
C ARG A 35 3.10 11.66 5.39
N THR A 36 2.36 12.55 6.04
CA THR A 36 2.12 13.92 5.57
C THR A 36 2.10 14.86 6.77
N ASP A 37 2.88 15.93 6.72
CA ASP A 37 2.78 17.09 7.62
C ASP A 37 2.09 18.25 6.86
N PRO A 38 0.76 18.41 6.96
CA PRO A 38 -0.03 19.29 6.09
C PRO A 38 0.05 20.76 6.52
N ARG A 39 1.26 21.32 6.47
CA ARG A 39 1.55 22.75 6.67
C ARG A 39 2.63 23.19 5.69
N VAL A 40 2.69 24.48 5.39
CA VAL A 40 3.80 25.04 4.59
C VAL A 40 5.14 24.73 5.29
N GLY A 41 6.08 24.18 4.53
CA GLY A 41 7.36 23.65 5.00
C GLY A 41 7.28 22.25 5.62
N GLY A 42 6.09 21.68 5.77
CA GLY A 42 5.89 20.30 6.19
C GLY A 42 6.20 19.33 5.06
N GLU A 43 6.78 18.18 5.41
CA GLU A 43 7.22 17.16 4.46
C GLU A 43 6.16 16.07 4.26
N PHE A 44 6.24 15.41 3.12
CA PHE A 44 5.52 14.17 2.86
C PHE A 44 6.44 13.09 2.31
N ARG A 45 6.07 11.84 2.58
CA ARG A 45 6.64 10.64 1.97
C ARG A 45 5.49 9.69 1.64
N TRP A 46 5.25 9.47 0.35
CA TRP A 46 4.08 8.76 -0.16
C TRP A 46 4.52 7.55 -0.97
N LEU A 47 4.13 6.35 -0.52
CA LEU A 47 4.20 5.15 -1.33
C LEU A 47 3.03 5.19 -2.32
N ILE A 48 3.32 5.52 -3.58
CA ILE A 48 2.32 5.69 -4.64
C ILE A 48 2.01 4.34 -5.27
N ALA A 49 3.06 3.58 -5.57
CA ALA A 49 3.03 2.23 -6.12
C ALA A 49 4.18 1.42 -5.51
N PRO A 50 4.15 0.08 -5.56
CA PRO A 50 5.28 -0.74 -5.12
C PRO A 50 6.58 -0.29 -5.81
N GLY A 51 7.63 -0.04 -5.04
CA GLY A 51 8.92 0.47 -5.52
C GLY A 51 8.96 1.97 -5.81
N HIS A 52 7.82 2.67 -5.79
CA HIS A 52 7.70 4.08 -6.17
C HIS A 52 7.20 4.94 -5.01
N THR A 53 8.17 5.52 -4.28
CA THR A 53 7.89 6.45 -3.18
C THR A 53 8.21 7.89 -3.61
N ALA A 54 7.23 8.79 -3.54
CA ALA A 54 7.42 10.22 -3.76
C ALA A 54 7.73 10.96 -2.43
N LEU A 55 8.64 11.91 -2.48
CA LEU A 55 8.98 12.80 -1.36
C LEU A 55 8.90 14.26 -1.80
N GLY A 56 8.55 15.13 -0.84
CA GLY A 56 8.53 16.57 -1.06
C GLY A 56 8.16 17.34 0.19
N ALA A 57 8.12 18.66 0.05
CA ALA A 57 7.69 19.58 1.09
C ALA A 57 6.66 20.55 0.52
N PHE A 58 5.59 20.81 1.28
CA PHE A 58 4.55 21.75 0.87
C PHE A 58 5.09 23.17 0.84
N THR A 59 4.93 23.84 -0.30
CA THR A 59 5.31 25.24 -0.49
C THR A 59 4.11 26.19 -0.44
N ALA A 60 2.89 25.67 -0.67
CA ALA A 60 1.64 26.40 -0.45
C ALA A 60 0.49 25.45 -0.05
N ILE A 61 -0.32 25.85 0.92
CA ILE A 61 -1.57 25.19 1.31
C ILE A 61 -2.61 26.30 1.52
N GLU A 62 -3.39 26.57 0.48
CA GLU A 62 -4.38 27.65 0.43
C GLU A 62 -5.69 27.10 -0.13
N PRO A 63 -6.88 27.61 0.24
CA PRO A 63 -8.12 27.13 -0.34
C PRO A 63 -8.09 27.11 -1.88
N GLY A 64 -8.22 25.93 -2.47
CA GLY A 64 -8.17 25.74 -3.91
C GLY A 64 -6.76 25.72 -4.54
N ARG A 65 -5.69 25.78 -3.74
CA ARG A 65 -4.30 25.69 -4.23
C ARG A 65 -3.40 24.89 -3.28
N LEU A 66 -2.71 23.90 -3.84
CA LEU A 66 -1.72 23.09 -3.13
C LEU A 66 -0.45 23.06 -3.98
N ALA A 67 0.68 23.46 -3.42
CA ALA A 67 1.96 23.40 -4.11
C ALA A 67 3.00 22.71 -3.24
N SER A 68 3.91 21.99 -3.88
CA SER A 68 5.01 21.31 -3.20
C SER A 68 6.24 21.14 -4.08
N THR A 69 7.37 20.90 -3.45
CA THR A 69 8.46 20.20 -4.13
C THR A 69 8.08 18.74 -4.38
N TRP A 70 8.76 18.09 -5.31
CA TRP A 70 8.49 16.72 -5.71
C TRP A 70 9.77 16.01 -6.15
N GLY A 71 9.79 14.69 -5.98
CA GLY A 71 10.76 13.78 -6.57
C GLY A 71 10.59 12.36 -6.05
N TRP A 72 11.26 11.41 -6.69
CA TRP A 72 11.21 9.99 -6.34
C TRP A 72 12.36 9.63 -5.40
N GLU A 73 12.07 8.88 -4.34
CA GLU A 73 13.08 8.35 -3.43
C GLU A 73 14.09 7.49 -4.21
N ASN A 74 15.39 7.64 -3.89
CA ASN A 74 16.49 6.89 -4.51
C ASN A 74 16.53 7.00 -6.06
N ASN A 75 16.05 8.11 -6.62
CA ASN A 75 16.07 8.36 -8.06
C ASN A 75 17.11 9.43 -8.43
N GLU A 76 17.97 9.16 -9.39
CA GLU A 76 19.02 10.10 -9.83
C GLU A 76 18.52 11.15 -10.82
N GLU A 77 17.49 10.85 -11.62
CA GLU A 77 16.97 11.77 -12.65
C GLU A 77 16.04 12.83 -12.05
N VAL A 78 15.15 12.42 -11.14
CA VAL A 78 14.17 13.27 -10.46
C VAL A 78 14.23 13.04 -8.94
N PRO A 79 15.36 13.36 -8.28
CA PRO A 79 15.50 13.20 -6.84
C PRO A 79 14.55 14.13 -6.06
N PRO A 80 14.24 13.84 -4.78
CA PRO A 80 13.36 14.68 -3.98
C PRO A 80 13.81 16.14 -3.97
N GLY A 81 12.91 17.05 -4.34
CA GLY A 81 13.19 18.49 -4.39
C GLY A 81 13.69 19.02 -5.73
N SER A 82 13.96 18.16 -6.73
CA SER A 82 14.43 18.62 -8.05
C SER A 82 13.33 19.18 -8.94
N SER A 83 12.08 18.94 -8.58
CA SER A 83 10.88 19.33 -9.34
C SER A 83 9.81 19.90 -8.41
N THR A 84 8.78 20.52 -8.99
CA THR A 84 7.66 21.10 -8.24
C THR A 84 6.33 20.70 -8.84
N VAL A 85 5.34 20.46 -7.99
CA VAL A 85 3.96 20.16 -8.39
C VAL A 85 3.06 21.23 -7.81
N GLU A 86 2.22 21.83 -8.63
CA GLU A 86 1.14 22.73 -8.23
C GLU A 86 -0.20 22.18 -8.71
N LEU A 87 -1.14 22.07 -7.78
CA LEU A 87 -2.53 21.70 -7.98
C LEU A 87 -3.41 22.92 -7.71
N THR A 88 -4.24 23.31 -8.67
CA THR A 88 -5.28 24.33 -8.48
C THR A 88 -6.66 23.73 -8.70
N VAL A 89 -7.63 24.21 -7.93
CA VAL A 89 -9.03 23.79 -7.98
C VAL A 89 -9.89 25.02 -8.23
N GLU A 90 -10.50 25.08 -9.41
CA GLU A 90 -11.35 26.21 -9.82
C GLU A 90 -12.81 25.75 -9.98
N PRO A 91 -13.79 26.46 -9.39
CA PRO A 91 -15.20 26.11 -9.57
C PRO A 91 -15.62 26.32 -11.04
N ASN A 92 -16.50 25.46 -11.53
CA ASN A 92 -17.11 25.58 -12.86
C ASN A 92 -18.62 25.25 -12.79
N ALA A 93 -19.32 25.32 -13.93
CA ALA A 93 -20.78 25.13 -13.97
C ALA A 93 -21.24 23.73 -13.53
N ASP A 94 -20.38 22.71 -13.68
CA ASP A 94 -20.69 21.30 -13.46
C ASP A 94 -19.96 20.72 -12.22
N GLY A 95 -19.30 21.56 -11.43
CA GLY A 95 -18.50 21.17 -10.27
C GLY A 95 -17.22 21.98 -10.15
N ALA A 96 -16.06 21.33 -10.33
CA ALA A 96 -14.76 21.96 -10.28
C ALA A 96 -13.79 21.39 -11.33
N THR A 97 -12.82 22.19 -11.74
CA THR A 97 -11.68 21.78 -12.57
C THR A 97 -10.45 21.71 -11.68
N VAL A 98 -9.80 20.56 -11.66
CA VAL A 98 -8.48 20.39 -11.05
C VAL A 98 -7.45 20.48 -12.15
N ARG A 99 -6.50 21.41 -12.02
CA ARG A 99 -5.34 21.52 -12.90
C ARG A 99 -4.09 21.18 -12.12
N LEU A 100 -3.23 20.37 -12.72
CA LEU A 100 -1.93 20.00 -12.19
C LEU A 100 -0.83 20.48 -13.13
N VAL A 101 0.11 21.23 -12.58
CA VAL A 101 1.33 21.65 -13.26
C VAL A 101 2.54 21.04 -12.56
N HIS A 102 3.34 20.26 -13.27
CA HIS A 102 4.60 19.67 -12.78
C HIS A 102 5.78 20.25 -13.55
N GLU A 103 6.64 21.01 -12.89
CA GLU A 103 7.81 21.67 -13.47
C GLU A 103 9.14 21.11 -12.96
N GLY A 104 10.22 21.37 -13.69
CA GLY A 104 11.58 20.97 -13.30
C GLY A 104 12.01 19.59 -13.79
N LEU A 105 11.22 18.95 -14.67
CA LEU A 105 11.54 17.62 -15.21
C LEU A 105 12.72 17.68 -16.19
N PRO A 106 13.71 16.76 -16.10
CA PRO A 106 15.01 16.90 -16.78
C PRO A 106 14.98 16.53 -18.27
N SER A 107 13.96 15.79 -18.73
CA SER A 107 13.89 15.28 -20.10
C SER A 107 12.44 15.12 -20.59
N ASP A 108 12.28 14.99 -21.91
CA ASP A 108 10.97 14.70 -22.54
C ASP A 108 10.44 13.33 -22.13
N ALA A 109 11.33 12.35 -21.94
CA ALA A 109 10.95 11.02 -21.46
C ALA A 109 10.36 11.07 -20.05
N GLN A 110 11.00 11.82 -19.14
CA GLN A 110 10.46 12.05 -17.80
C GLN A 110 9.13 12.81 -17.84
N ALA A 111 9.01 13.85 -18.68
CA ALA A 111 7.75 14.57 -18.83
C ALA A 111 6.63 13.66 -19.33
N LYS A 112 6.88 12.82 -20.33
CA LYS A 112 5.89 11.87 -20.84
C LYS A 112 5.42 10.88 -19.76
N GLY A 113 6.34 10.24 -19.04
CA GLY A 113 5.98 9.30 -17.98
C GLY A 113 5.20 9.94 -16.84
N HIS A 114 5.55 11.18 -16.46
CA HIS A 114 4.80 11.92 -15.46
C HIS A 114 3.43 12.37 -15.97
N THR A 115 3.28 12.72 -17.25
CA THR A 115 1.96 12.99 -17.86
C THR A 115 1.06 11.77 -17.75
N GLU A 116 1.53 10.59 -18.17
CA GLU A 116 0.75 9.34 -18.11
C GLU A 116 0.33 9.02 -16.66
N GLY A 117 1.25 9.15 -15.70
CA GLY A 117 0.94 8.93 -14.29
C GLY A 117 -0.06 9.95 -13.72
N TRP A 118 0.10 11.23 -14.05
CA TRP A 118 -0.83 12.25 -13.57
C TRP A 118 -2.22 12.13 -14.19
N GLU A 119 -2.33 11.81 -15.47
CA GLU A 119 -3.61 11.55 -16.13
C GLU A 119 -4.35 10.38 -15.46
N HIS A 120 -3.64 9.28 -15.16
CA HIS A 120 -4.19 8.16 -14.40
C HIS A 120 -4.77 8.58 -13.06
N PHE A 121 -3.97 9.25 -12.21
CA PHE A 121 -4.41 9.66 -10.88
C PHE A 121 -5.52 10.71 -10.93
N LEU A 122 -5.51 11.62 -11.89
CA LEU A 122 -6.61 12.59 -12.06
C LEU A 122 -7.93 11.92 -12.48
N GLN A 123 -7.90 10.85 -13.29
CA GLN A 123 -9.12 10.07 -13.54
C GLN A 123 -9.60 9.34 -12.28
N ARG A 124 -8.69 8.81 -11.46
CA ARG A 124 -9.04 8.22 -10.16
C ARG A 124 -9.64 9.24 -9.20
N LEU A 125 -9.11 10.46 -9.16
CA LEU A 125 -9.69 11.59 -8.40
C LEU A 125 -11.13 11.88 -8.86
N LYS A 126 -11.37 11.92 -10.16
CA LYS A 126 -12.74 12.07 -10.69
C LYS A 126 -13.66 10.95 -10.20
N GLY A 127 -13.20 9.70 -10.26
CA GLY A 127 -13.96 8.55 -9.76
C GLY A 127 -14.26 8.61 -8.26
N VAL A 128 -13.26 8.94 -7.44
CA VAL A 128 -13.39 8.96 -5.98
C VAL A 128 -14.38 10.03 -5.50
N THR A 129 -14.43 11.18 -6.17
CA THR A 129 -15.38 12.25 -5.80
C THR A 129 -16.85 11.85 -5.94
N THR A 130 -17.14 10.78 -6.69
CA THR A 130 -18.50 10.23 -6.87
C THR A 130 -18.77 9.02 -5.99
N THR A 131 -17.76 8.19 -5.72
CA THR A 131 -17.91 6.85 -5.13
C THR A 131 -17.39 6.76 -3.70
N GLY A 132 -16.56 7.71 -3.26
CA GLY A 132 -15.86 7.69 -1.97
C GLY A 132 -14.59 6.83 -1.94
N ASP A 133 -14.41 5.91 -2.90
CA ASP A 133 -13.21 5.09 -3.07
C ASP A 133 -13.00 4.78 -4.57
N ALA A 134 -11.83 5.10 -5.13
CA ALA A 134 -11.53 4.83 -6.54
C ALA A 134 -11.34 3.33 -6.83
N GLY A 135 -11.35 2.48 -5.80
CA GLY A 135 -11.22 1.05 -5.92
C GLY A 135 -9.79 0.60 -6.22
N PRO A 136 -9.63 -0.65 -6.70
CA PRO A 136 -8.33 -1.20 -7.05
C PRO A 136 -7.56 -0.28 -8.01
N ASP A 137 -6.25 -0.19 -7.84
CA ASP A 137 -5.36 0.54 -8.72
C ASP A 137 -4.43 -0.44 -9.44
N GLU A 138 -4.41 -0.41 -10.77
CA GLU A 138 -3.49 -1.22 -11.57
C GLU A 138 -2.02 -0.83 -11.31
N PHE A 139 -1.75 0.43 -10.93
CA PHE A 139 -0.39 0.85 -10.55
C PHE A 139 0.01 0.31 -9.18
N SER A 140 -0.94 -0.13 -8.35
CA SER A 140 -0.62 -0.85 -7.10
C SER A 140 -0.30 -2.32 -7.31
N ALA A 141 -0.44 -2.85 -8.53
CA ALA A 141 -0.01 -4.19 -8.87
C ALA A 141 1.52 -4.30 -8.89
N MET A 142 2.03 -5.52 -8.73
CA MET A 142 3.46 -5.79 -8.74
C MET A 142 3.98 -5.76 -10.19
N SER A 143 4.73 -4.71 -10.54
CA SER A 143 5.31 -4.57 -11.88
C SER A 143 6.46 -5.56 -12.12
N GLU A 144 7.35 -5.73 -11.15
CA GLU A 144 8.53 -6.62 -11.21
C GLU A 144 8.55 -7.62 -10.06
N GLU A 145 9.13 -8.81 -10.29
CA GLU A 145 9.27 -9.82 -9.23
C GLU A 145 10.36 -9.41 -8.24
N SER A 146 9.93 -8.72 -7.18
CA SER A 146 10.77 -8.25 -6.09
C SER A 146 10.08 -8.56 -4.77
N ARG A 147 10.82 -9.08 -3.79
CA ARG A 147 10.29 -9.39 -2.45
C ARG A 147 9.71 -8.15 -1.77
N LEU A 148 10.32 -6.99 -1.98
CA LEU A 148 9.88 -5.74 -1.35
C LEU A 148 8.69 -5.13 -2.10
N ASP A 149 8.65 -5.26 -3.42
CA ASP A 149 7.52 -4.80 -4.23
C ASP A 149 6.30 -5.69 -3.95
N ALA A 150 6.49 -7.01 -3.81
CA ALA A 150 5.45 -7.94 -3.38
C ALA A 150 4.90 -7.61 -1.99
N ALA A 151 5.75 -7.19 -1.04
CA ALA A 151 5.31 -6.76 0.27
C ALA A 151 4.46 -5.48 0.20
N GLU A 152 4.87 -4.49 -0.58
CA GLU A 152 4.15 -3.23 -0.77
C GLU A 152 2.82 -3.43 -1.55
N ALA A 153 2.79 -4.31 -2.55
CA ALA A 153 1.57 -4.69 -3.27
C ALA A 153 0.61 -5.49 -2.36
N SER A 154 1.13 -6.39 -1.53
CA SER A 154 0.34 -7.11 -0.53
C SER A 154 -0.23 -6.17 0.53
N LEU A 155 0.53 -5.14 0.93
CA LEU A 155 0.04 -4.08 1.80
C LEU A 155 -1.14 -3.35 1.16
N ALA A 156 -1.05 -2.99 -0.13
CA ALA A 156 -2.15 -2.34 -0.84
C ALA A 156 -3.43 -3.20 -0.84
N VAL A 157 -3.31 -4.50 -1.08
CA VAL A 157 -4.45 -5.45 -1.01
C VAL A 157 -5.04 -5.51 0.40
N CYS A 158 -4.19 -5.62 1.43
CA CYS A 158 -4.62 -5.69 2.83
C CYS A 158 -5.35 -4.42 3.27
N LEU A 159 -4.81 -3.24 2.94
CA LEU A 159 -5.45 -1.96 3.25
C LEU A 159 -6.82 -1.87 2.57
N ARG A 160 -6.96 -2.29 1.32
CA ARG A 160 -8.27 -2.29 0.63
C ARG A 160 -9.30 -3.17 1.32
N VAL A 161 -8.91 -4.33 1.85
CA VAL A 161 -9.83 -5.18 2.63
C VAL A 161 -10.21 -4.48 3.95
N LEU A 162 -9.23 -3.99 4.70
CA LEU A 162 -9.46 -3.32 5.99
C LEU A 162 -10.33 -2.06 5.86
N ARG A 163 -10.25 -1.36 4.72
CA ARG A 163 -11.11 -0.20 4.39
C ARG A 163 -12.59 -0.56 4.31
N ALA A 164 -12.90 -1.77 3.85
CA ALA A 164 -14.26 -2.25 3.69
C ALA A 164 -14.82 -2.90 4.97
N ILE A 165 -13.96 -3.15 5.96
CA ILE A 165 -14.35 -3.70 7.25
C ILE A 165 -14.78 -2.56 8.18
N GLY A 166 -16.06 -2.56 8.56
CA GLY A 166 -16.59 -1.66 9.58
C GLY A 166 -16.12 -2.04 11.00
N THR A 167 -16.57 -1.30 12.01
CA THR A 167 -16.21 -1.55 13.42
C THR A 167 -16.88 -2.77 14.05
N ASP A 168 -17.85 -3.38 13.38
CA ASP A 168 -18.78 -4.33 14.00
C ASP A 168 -18.35 -5.79 13.87
N HIS A 169 -17.21 -6.06 13.22
CA HIS A 169 -16.72 -7.41 12.92
C HIS A 169 -15.63 -7.92 13.87
N GLY A 170 -15.25 -7.15 14.89
CA GLY A 170 -14.07 -7.44 15.72
C GLY A 170 -14.06 -8.84 16.35
N THR A 171 -15.22 -9.36 16.74
CA THR A 171 -15.37 -10.69 17.35
C THR A 171 -15.63 -11.82 16.35
N ASP A 172 -15.76 -11.52 15.06
CA ASP A 172 -16.01 -12.53 14.04
C ASP A 172 -14.79 -13.47 13.94
N GLN A 173 -15.07 -14.76 13.83
CA GLN A 173 -14.01 -15.77 13.79
C GLN A 173 -13.38 -15.82 12.38
N THR A 174 -12.05 -15.86 12.32
CA THR A 174 -11.33 -15.93 11.05
C THR A 174 -11.02 -17.37 10.62
N PRO A 175 -10.68 -17.61 9.35
CA PRO A 175 -10.13 -18.90 8.92
C PRO A 175 -8.80 -19.26 9.61
N CYS A 176 -8.07 -18.28 10.13
CA CYS A 176 -6.96 -18.51 11.06
C CYS A 176 -7.53 -18.84 12.44
N ALA A 177 -7.93 -20.10 12.64
CA ALA A 177 -8.84 -20.58 13.69
C ALA A 177 -8.56 -20.16 15.15
N LYS A 178 -7.39 -19.60 15.45
CA LYS A 178 -7.04 -19.05 16.76
C LYS A 178 -7.48 -17.61 16.98
N PHE A 179 -7.86 -16.90 15.93
CA PHE A 179 -8.00 -15.45 15.95
C PHE A 179 -9.38 -15.01 15.53
N THR A 180 -10.02 -14.18 16.35
CA THR A 180 -11.06 -13.26 15.85
C THR A 180 -10.44 -12.20 14.94
N VAL A 181 -11.26 -11.37 14.29
CA VAL A 181 -10.76 -10.22 13.49
C VAL A 181 -9.88 -9.30 14.33
N ASP A 182 -10.27 -8.98 15.57
CA ASP A 182 -9.45 -8.15 16.46
C ASP A 182 -8.14 -8.84 16.86
N ASP A 183 -8.17 -10.13 17.19
CA ASP A 183 -6.96 -10.89 17.51
C ASP A 183 -6.01 -10.95 16.30
N LEU A 184 -6.56 -11.10 15.09
CA LEU A 184 -5.78 -11.17 13.86
C LEU A 184 -5.16 -9.81 13.51
N LEU A 185 -5.88 -8.71 13.76
CA LEU A 185 -5.34 -7.36 13.60
C LEU A 185 -4.16 -7.11 14.53
N ASP A 186 -4.28 -7.48 15.81
CA ASP A 186 -3.19 -7.33 16.77
C ASP A 186 -2.01 -8.25 16.45
N HIS A 187 -2.29 -9.47 15.97
CA HIS A 187 -1.27 -10.38 15.45
C HIS A 187 -0.49 -9.75 14.28
N LEU A 188 -1.20 -9.27 13.25
CA LEU A 188 -0.57 -8.67 12.06
C LEU A 188 0.27 -7.45 12.43
N LEU A 189 -0.23 -6.57 13.29
CA LEU A 189 0.54 -5.41 13.77
C LEU A 189 1.81 -5.84 14.52
N GLY A 190 1.71 -6.86 15.38
CA GLY A 190 2.85 -7.46 16.07
C GLY A 190 3.88 -8.09 15.11
N SER A 191 3.41 -8.77 14.06
CA SER A 191 4.25 -9.31 12.98
C SER A 191 4.99 -8.19 12.25
N LEU A 192 4.31 -7.12 11.84
CA LEU A 192 4.92 -5.98 11.15
C LEU A 192 6.00 -5.28 11.99
N VAL A 193 5.74 -5.09 13.29
CA VAL A 193 6.74 -4.56 14.24
C VAL A 193 7.96 -5.48 14.34
N THR A 194 7.73 -6.79 14.48
CA THR A 194 8.80 -7.78 14.60
C THR A 194 9.66 -7.82 13.33
N LEU A 195 9.03 -7.82 12.16
CA LEU A 195 9.69 -7.88 10.86
C LEU A 195 10.47 -6.59 10.55
N GLY A 196 9.95 -5.43 10.93
CA GLY A 196 10.71 -4.19 10.86
C GLY A 196 11.91 -4.18 11.83
N GLY A 197 11.75 -4.78 13.01
CA GLY A 197 12.84 -4.97 13.98
C GLY A 197 13.98 -5.84 13.42
N MET A 198 13.66 -6.91 12.69
CA MET A 198 14.66 -7.72 11.97
C MET A 198 15.46 -6.91 10.95
N ALA A 199 14.82 -5.90 10.34
CA ALA A 199 15.48 -4.97 9.44
C ALA A 199 16.27 -3.85 10.15
N GLY A 200 16.31 -3.84 11.49
CA GLY A 200 17.02 -2.86 12.29
C GLY A 200 16.17 -1.64 12.70
N ARG A 201 14.86 -1.66 12.45
CA ARG A 201 13.95 -0.58 12.84
C ARG A 201 13.05 -0.97 14.00
N THR A 202 13.30 -0.40 15.16
CA THR A 202 12.43 -0.53 16.33
C THR A 202 11.33 0.52 16.30
N PHE A 203 10.07 0.08 16.41
CA PHE A 203 8.91 0.94 16.57
C PHE A 203 7.78 0.21 17.31
N GLU A 204 6.79 0.96 17.77
CA GLU A 204 5.55 0.41 18.33
C GLU A 204 4.40 0.67 17.35
N ALA A 205 3.49 -0.30 17.24
CA ALA A 205 2.28 -0.10 16.46
C ALA A 205 1.37 0.93 17.14
N SER A 206 0.75 1.81 16.34
CA SER A 206 -0.24 2.76 16.86
C SER A 206 -1.44 2.00 17.45
N THR A 207 -1.93 2.49 18.58
CA THR A 207 -3.21 2.08 19.18
C THR A 207 -4.35 3.02 18.82
N VAL A 208 -4.05 4.10 18.09
CA VAL A 208 -5.00 5.13 17.66
C VAL A 208 -5.24 5.02 16.16
N GLY A 209 -6.48 5.28 15.75
CA GLY A 209 -6.93 5.24 14.36
C GLY A 209 -7.70 3.96 14.02
N THR A 210 -8.20 3.91 12.80
CA THR A 210 -8.88 2.71 12.27
C THR A 210 -7.90 1.55 12.09
N PRO A 211 -8.38 0.29 11.94
CA PRO A 211 -7.53 -0.85 11.58
C PRO A 211 -6.65 -0.59 10.35
N GLU A 212 -7.22 0.00 9.30
CA GLU A 212 -6.48 0.41 8.10
C GLU A 212 -5.36 1.40 8.43
N GLU A 213 -5.63 2.43 9.23
CA GLU A 213 -4.63 3.45 9.57
C GLU A 213 -3.45 2.87 10.34
N ARG A 214 -3.73 1.98 11.31
CA ARG A 214 -2.72 1.30 12.11
C ARG A 214 -1.86 0.40 11.23
N VAL A 215 -2.46 -0.39 10.35
CA VAL A 215 -1.75 -1.30 9.44
C VAL A 215 -0.98 -0.52 8.37
N ALA A 216 -1.51 0.60 7.86
CA ALA A 216 -0.82 1.45 6.90
C ALA A 216 0.47 2.03 7.49
N ASP A 217 0.45 2.56 8.72
CA ASP A 217 1.65 3.08 9.38
C ASP A 217 2.67 1.98 9.69
N ALA A 218 2.24 0.86 10.30
CA ALA A 218 3.14 -0.24 10.64
C ALA A 218 3.74 -0.91 9.39
N GLY A 219 2.92 -1.15 8.37
CA GLY A 219 3.32 -1.74 7.10
C GLY A 219 4.34 -0.87 6.38
N LEU A 220 4.06 0.43 6.27
CA LEU A 220 4.99 1.39 5.67
C LEU A 220 6.33 1.46 6.42
N ARG A 221 6.32 1.44 7.77
CA ARG A 221 7.55 1.45 8.56
C ARG A 221 8.39 0.19 8.36
N ALA A 222 7.73 -0.96 8.27
CA ALA A 222 8.38 -2.24 8.06
C ALA A 222 8.99 -2.33 6.66
N THR A 223 8.26 -2.01 5.60
CA THR A 223 8.78 -2.04 4.23
C THR A 223 9.90 -1.01 4.03
N GLU A 224 9.78 0.19 4.60
CA GLU A 224 10.85 1.19 4.63
C GLU A 224 12.14 0.67 5.29
N ALA A 225 12.01 -0.06 6.42
CA ALA A 225 13.16 -0.61 7.11
C ALA A 225 13.91 -1.60 6.22
N TRP A 226 13.17 -2.48 5.52
CA TRP A 226 13.76 -3.45 4.60
C TRP A 226 14.35 -2.81 3.34
N ARG A 227 13.71 -1.78 2.78
CA ARG A 227 14.27 -0.97 1.68
C ARG A 227 15.61 -0.34 2.08
N ALA A 228 15.68 0.26 3.27
CA ALA A 228 16.90 0.90 3.77
C ALA A 228 18.01 -0.11 4.11
N ARG A 229 17.64 -1.28 4.65
CA ARG A 229 18.58 -2.34 5.00
C ARG A 229 19.17 -3.04 3.78
N GLY A 230 18.34 -3.31 2.77
CA GLY A 230 18.66 -4.26 1.70
C GLY A 230 18.45 -5.72 2.11
N LEU A 231 18.66 -6.62 1.16
CA LEU A 231 18.37 -8.06 1.29
C LEU A 231 19.61 -8.95 1.42
N ASP A 232 20.79 -8.35 1.41
CA ASP A 232 22.05 -9.08 1.49
C ASP A 232 22.32 -9.60 2.92
N GLY A 233 22.92 -10.77 3.01
CA GLY A 233 23.40 -11.35 4.28
C GLY A 233 22.29 -11.94 5.16
N MET A 234 22.50 -11.87 6.48
CA MET A 234 21.67 -12.52 7.50
C MET A 234 21.01 -11.50 8.41
N VAL A 235 19.84 -11.85 8.96
CA VAL A 235 19.12 -11.13 10.02
C VAL A 235 18.88 -12.05 11.21
N THR A 236 18.86 -11.46 12.40
CA THR A 236 18.46 -12.16 13.62
C THR A 236 16.93 -12.24 13.69
N SER A 237 16.38 -13.45 13.68
CA SER A 237 14.98 -13.74 13.99
C SER A 237 14.83 -14.28 15.41
N ARG A 238 13.58 -14.51 15.85
CA ARG A 238 13.32 -15.16 17.16
C ARG A 238 13.87 -16.58 17.27
N VAL A 239 14.04 -17.28 16.15
CA VAL A 239 14.50 -18.67 16.09
C VAL A 239 15.97 -18.81 15.67
N GLY A 240 16.69 -17.69 15.54
CA GLY A 240 18.10 -17.63 15.14
C GLY A 240 18.34 -16.79 13.89
N GLU A 241 19.57 -16.86 13.37
CA GLU A 241 19.98 -16.18 12.14
C GLU A 241 19.32 -16.82 10.92
N ILE A 242 18.72 -15.99 10.06
CA ILE A 242 18.14 -16.41 8.78
C ILE A 242 18.61 -15.48 7.65
N PRO A 243 18.59 -15.91 6.38
CA PRO A 243 18.86 -15.01 5.27
C PRO A 243 17.91 -13.80 5.28
N ALA A 244 18.45 -12.62 5.01
CA ALA A 244 17.67 -11.37 4.97
C ALA A 244 16.54 -11.43 3.93
N GLU A 245 16.80 -12.02 2.76
CA GLU A 245 15.77 -12.34 1.77
C GLU A 245 14.59 -13.14 2.36
N LEU A 246 14.88 -14.15 3.20
CA LEU A 246 13.83 -14.98 3.80
C LEU A 246 13.00 -14.15 4.79
N GLY A 247 13.65 -13.31 5.60
CA GLY A 247 12.97 -12.40 6.52
C GLY A 247 12.05 -11.40 5.80
N ALA A 248 12.51 -10.82 4.70
CA ALA A 248 11.72 -9.88 3.89
C ALA A 248 10.51 -10.55 3.23
N SER A 249 10.66 -11.80 2.75
CA SER A 249 9.58 -12.54 2.10
C SER A 249 8.36 -12.75 3.02
N ILE A 250 8.57 -12.84 4.33
CA ILE A 250 7.50 -13.03 5.32
C ILE A 250 6.47 -11.90 5.25
N LEU A 251 6.88 -10.65 4.99
CA LEU A 251 5.97 -9.51 4.90
C LEU A 251 4.83 -9.74 3.90
N SER A 252 5.16 -10.20 2.71
CA SER A 252 4.16 -10.43 1.66
C SER A 252 3.19 -11.56 2.00
N VAL A 253 3.68 -12.63 2.64
CA VAL A 253 2.85 -13.76 3.08
C VAL A 253 1.90 -13.32 4.21
N GLU A 254 2.42 -12.66 5.24
CA GLU A 254 1.62 -12.13 6.36
C GLU A 254 0.53 -11.18 5.84
N LEU A 255 0.90 -10.21 4.99
CA LEU A 255 -0.04 -9.20 4.50
C LEU A 255 -1.12 -9.80 3.59
N LEU A 256 -0.74 -10.64 2.61
CA LEU A 256 -1.69 -11.14 1.62
C LEU A 256 -2.59 -12.25 2.15
N VAL A 257 -2.03 -13.19 2.92
CA VAL A 257 -2.82 -14.29 3.50
C VAL A 257 -3.79 -13.75 4.54
N HIS A 258 -3.35 -12.82 5.39
CA HIS A 258 -4.26 -12.23 6.38
C HIS A 258 -5.25 -11.23 5.78
N ALA A 259 -4.93 -10.57 4.66
CA ALA A 259 -5.95 -9.85 3.88
C ALA A 259 -7.09 -10.78 3.45
N TRP A 260 -6.78 -12.02 3.04
CA TRP A 260 -7.79 -13.01 2.71
C TRP A 260 -8.55 -13.52 3.96
N ASP A 261 -7.87 -13.73 5.07
CA ASP A 261 -8.52 -14.12 6.34
C ASP A 261 -9.56 -13.06 6.77
N PHE A 262 -9.18 -11.78 6.73
CA PHE A 262 -10.07 -10.65 7.01
C PHE A 262 -11.26 -10.59 6.05
N ALA A 263 -10.99 -10.70 4.75
CA ALA A 263 -12.03 -10.68 3.71
C ALA A 263 -13.05 -11.81 3.92
N THR A 264 -12.56 -13.01 4.21
CA THR A 264 -13.40 -14.20 4.40
C THR A 264 -14.23 -14.10 5.68
N ALA A 265 -13.62 -13.64 6.79
CA ALA A 265 -14.31 -13.47 8.06
C ALA A 265 -15.46 -12.45 7.99
N THR A 266 -15.29 -11.41 7.16
CA THR A 266 -16.20 -10.26 7.09
C THR A 266 -17.12 -10.26 5.86
N GLY A 267 -16.98 -11.24 4.97
CA GLY A 267 -17.74 -11.32 3.71
C GLY A 267 -17.38 -10.25 2.69
N VAL A 268 -16.24 -9.57 2.87
CA VAL A 268 -15.72 -8.58 1.92
C VAL A 268 -15.05 -9.29 0.75
N ALA A 269 -15.26 -8.79 -0.48
CA ALA A 269 -14.55 -9.31 -1.64
C ALA A 269 -13.07 -8.89 -1.64
N ILE A 270 -12.18 -9.84 -1.91
CA ILE A 270 -10.75 -9.61 -2.12
C ILE A 270 -10.38 -9.88 -3.57
N ALA A 271 -9.57 -8.98 -4.15
CA ALA A 271 -9.02 -9.13 -5.50
C ALA A 271 -7.51 -8.88 -5.48
N ALA A 272 -6.72 -9.94 -5.51
CA ALA A 272 -5.27 -9.83 -5.65
C ALA A 272 -4.88 -10.13 -7.09
N ASP A 273 -3.86 -9.44 -7.59
CA ASP A 273 -3.30 -9.70 -8.91
C ASP A 273 -2.71 -11.14 -8.99
N ASP A 274 -2.83 -11.76 -10.17
CA ASP A 274 -2.40 -13.14 -10.38
C ASP A 274 -0.88 -13.30 -10.26
N LYS A 275 -0.12 -12.34 -10.77
CA LYS A 275 1.36 -12.35 -10.68
C LYS A 275 1.80 -12.20 -9.23
N LEU A 276 1.19 -11.27 -8.48
CA LEU A 276 1.43 -11.12 -7.05
C LEU A 276 1.13 -12.43 -6.30
N SER A 277 -0.05 -13.00 -6.52
CA SER A 277 -0.50 -14.19 -5.79
C SER A 277 0.38 -15.42 -6.09
N ALA A 278 0.77 -15.60 -7.36
CA ALA A 278 1.70 -16.66 -7.76
C ALA A 278 3.08 -16.47 -7.12
N TYR A 279 3.63 -15.26 -7.13
CA TYR A 279 4.92 -14.97 -6.54
C TYR A 279 4.92 -15.19 -5.02
N VAL A 280 3.90 -14.70 -4.30
CA VAL A 280 3.77 -14.93 -2.85
C VAL A 280 3.60 -16.42 -2.53
N ARG A 281 2.96 -17.20 -3.42
CA ARG A 281 2.88 -18.67 -3.30
C ARG A 281 4.24 -19.35 -3.46
N GLU A 282 5.12 -18.86 -4.31
CA GLU A 282 6.50 -19.36 -4.41
C GLU A 282 7.30 -19.02 -3.14
N LEU A 283 7.17 -17.79 -2.62
CA LEU A 283 7.80 -17.38 -1.37
C LEU A 283 7.32 -18.22 -0.20
N ALA A 284 6.01 -18.47 -0.10
CA ALA A 284 5.43 -19.37 0.90
C ALA A 284 5.98 -20.79 0.77
N GLY A 285 6.22 -21.27 -0.46
CA GLY A 285 6.87 -22.55 -0.75
C GLY A 285 8.25 -22.70 -0.12
N THR A 286 8.99 -21.60 -0.01
CA THR A 286 10.32 -21.54 0.61
C THR A 286 10.26 -21.39 2.12
N LEU A 287 9.26 -20.65 2.61
CA LEU A 287 9.09 -20.32 4.03
C LEU A 287 8.48 -21.45 4.86
N ILE A 288 7.44 -22.10 4.32
CA ILE A 288 6.63 -23.08 5.05
C ILE A 288 7.24 -24.46 4.86
N ALA A 289 8.15 -24.82 5.77
CA ALA A 289 8.79 -26.13 5.78
C ALA A 289 7.84 -27.22 6.35
N PRO A 290 8.00 -28.50 5.98
CA PRO A 290 7.09 -29.58 6.39
C PRO A 290 6.88 -29.68 7.91
N GLN A 291 7.91 -29.42 8.71
CA GLN A 291 7.82 -29.44 10.18
C GLN A 291 6.96 -28.33 10.78
N MET A 292 6.68 -27.25 10.03
CA MET A 292 5.79 -26.17 10.45
C MET A 292 4.32 -26.52 10.22
N ARG A 293 4.03 -27.62 9.52
CA ARG A 293 2.66 -28.13 9.34
C ARG A 293 2.22 -28.98 10.54
N ASP A 294 2.31 -28.39 11.72
CA ASP A 294 2.00 -29.01 13.01
C ASP A 294 0.54 -28.80 13.46
N GLY A 295 -0.25 -28.08 12.67
CA GLY A 295 -1.63 -27.68 12.98
C GLY A 295 -1.72 -26.45 13.87
N ASP A 296 -0.59 -25.96 14.39
CA ASP A 296 -0.50 -24.79 15.26
C ASP A 296 -0.04 -23.55 14.47
N GLN A 297 1.03 -23.70 13.67
CA GLN A 297 1.55 -22.67 12.77
C GLN A 297 0.89 -22.73 11.40
N PHE A 298 0.87 -23.92 10.79
CA PHE A 298 0.17 -24.18 9.54
C PHE A 298 -0.54 -25.53 9.60
N ALA A 299 -1.72 -25.62 8.97
CA ALA A 299 -2.38 -26.88 8.74
C ALA A 299 -1.78 -27.61 7.51
N ALA A 300 -2.26 -28.84 7.25
CA ALA A 300 -1.97 -29.53 6.01
C ALA A 300 -2.49 -28.73 4.82
N GLU A 301 -1.74 -28.70 3.71
CA GLU A 301 -2.18 -28.08 2.46
C GLU A 301 -3.51 -28.69 2.00
N VAL A 302 -4.43 -27.81 1.58
CA VAL A 302 -5.74 -28.22 1.08
C VAL A 302 -5.62 -28.51 -0.43
N PRO A 303 -6.07 -29.66 -0.93
CA PRO A 303 -6.07 -29.93 -2.36
C PRO A 303 -7.01 -28.98 -3.10
N VAL A 304 -6.54 -28.36 -4.17
CA VAL A 304 -7.34 -27.54 -5.09
C VAL A 304 -7.27 -28.07 -6.52
N GLY A 305 -8.31 -27.80 -7.30
CA GLY A 305 -8.37 -28.21 -8.71
C GLY A 305 -7.33 -27.48 -9.57
N PRO A 306 -7.01 -28.02 -10.77
CA PRO A 306 -6.07 -27.36 -11.69
C PRO A 306 -6.52 -25.96 -12.11
N ASP A 307 -7.84 -25.75 -12.20
CA ASP A 307 -8.48 -24.50 -12.62
C ASP A 307 -8.66 -23.49 -11.47
N ALA A 308 -8.20 -23.81 -10.25
CA ALA A 308 -8.25 -22.90 -9.11
C ALA A 308 -7.46 -21.61 -9.38
N GLY A 309 -7.97 -20.49 -8.85
CA GLY A 309 -7.32 -19.18 -8.98
C GLY A 309 -5.94 -19.15 -8.32
N THR A 310 -5.08 -18.21 -8.69
CA THR A 310 -3.73 -18.08 -8.12
C THR A 310 -3.76 -17.79 -6.62
N LEU A 311 -4.65 -16.88 -6.18
CA LEU A 311 -4.87 -16.58 -4.76
C LEU A 311 -5.43 -17.80 -4.03
N GLU A 312 -6.38 -18.53 -4.62
CA GLU A 312 -6.93 -19.77 -4.05
C GLU A 312 -5.83 -20.81 -3.81
N LYS A 313 -4.93 -21.00 -4.78
CA LYS A 313 -3.75 -21.88 -4.65
C LYS A 313 -2.78 -21.42 -3.56
N LEU A 314 -2.60 -20.11 -3.37
CA LEU A 314 -1.84 -19.55 -2.24
C LEU A 314 -2.49 -19.92 -0.91
N ILE A 315 -3.78 -19.63 -0.75
CA ILE A 315 -4.52 -19.87 0.49
C ILE A 315 -4.55 -21.35 0.85
N ALA A 316 -4.86 -22.20 -0.13
CA ALA A 316 -4.86 -23.65 0.03
C ALA A 316 -3.49 -24.19 0.47
N TYR A 317 -2.40 -23.65 -0.07
CA TYR A 317 -1.04 -24.02 0.36
C TYR A 317 -0.77 -23.69 1.83
N THR A 318 -1.36 -22.61 2.37
CA THR A 318 -1.23 -22.30 3.81
C THR A 318 -2.08 -23.19 4.72
N GLY A 319 -2.86 -24.11 4.14
CA GLY A 319 -3.74 -25.03 4.88
C GLY A 319 -5.09 -24.45 5.26
N ARG A 320 -5.47 -23.32 4.65
CA ARG A 320 -6.80 -22.73 4.75
C ARG A 320 -7.70 -23.30 3.65
N ALA A 321 -8.96 -23.55 3.97
CA ALA A 321 -9.96 -23.89 2.97
C ALA A 321 -10.52 -22.60 2.38
N ALA A 322 -10.33 -22.42 1.07
CA ALA A 322 -10.90 -21.32 0.30
C ALA A 322 -12.37 -21.59 -0.06
#